data_AF-V4A1G2-F1
#
_entry.id   AF-V4A1G2-F1
#
_cell.length_a   1.000
_cell.length_b   1.000
_cell.length_c   1.000
_cell.angle_alpha   90.00
_cell.angle_beta   90.00
_cell.angle_gamma   90.00
#
_symmetry.space_group_name_H-M   'P 1'
#
loop_
_entity.id
_entity.type
_entity.pdbx_description
1 polymer ?
#
loop_
_entity_poly.entity_id
_entity_poly.type
_entity_poly.pdbx_seq_one_letter_code
_entity_poly.pdbx_strand_id
1 'polypeptide(L)'
;MGKKFNHSEIFPNNPMLMCICGSSGSGKIHLTFNMLTTPNLLDFDSLYIYTTTPEQSYYQFLKALEYLPKRDVQDLFQYYKENEEKVELKDFIDNYLEGKKPTDIKVFLTKNVNDLDLSQIDSERKNLMLFDDCVAQRNQAVQQEFFIKGRHHNCHCIYQSQSFYGMDSMFIRKNANCFFII
;
A
#
# COMPACT_ATOMS: atom_id res chain seq x y z
N MET A 1 -1.62 21.18 -10.96
CA MET A 1 -0.41 20.36 -11.23
C MET A 1 -0.11 19.70 -9.91
N GLY A 2 -0.37 18.39 -9.79
CA GLY A 2 -0.43 17.71 -8.49
C GLY A 2 0.85 17.85 -7.66
N LYS A 3 0.73 17.66 -6.34
CA LYS A 3 1.88 17.71 -5.42
C LYS A 3 2.98 16.76 -5.86
N LYS A 4 4.23 17.25 -5.87
CA LYS A 4 5.41 16.45 -6.18
C LYS A 4 5.69 15.45 -5.05
N PHE A 5 5.92 14.19 -5.42
CA PHE A 5 6.40 13.15 -4.52
C PHE A 5 7.88 13.37 -4.18
N ASN A 6 8.23 13.12 -2.92
CA ASN A 6 9.60 13.13 -2.42
C ASN A 6 9.95 11.77 -1.81
N HIS A 7 9.86 10.70 -2.62
CA HIS A 7 10.38 9.38 -2.23
C HIS A 7 11.89 9.46 -1.97
N SER A 8 12.41 8.46 -1.25
CA SER A 8 13.86 8.23 -1.19
C SER A 8 14.44 8.07 -2.60
N GLU A 9 15.70 8.52 -2.79
CA GLU A 9 16.38 8.54 -4.09
C GLU A 9 16.54 7.16 -4.76
N ILE A 10 16.34 6.08 -3.98
CA ILE A 10 16.34 4.71 -4.51
C ILE A 10 15.11 4.39 -5.37
N PHE A 11 14.05 5.21 -5.30
CA PHE A 11 12.82 5.01 -6.04
C PHE A 11 12.64 6.01 -7.20
N PRO A 12 11.95 5.61 -8.28
CA PRO A 12 11.56 6.53 -9.35
C PRO A 12 10.68 7.68 -8.84
N ASN A 13 10.93 8.90 -9.34
CA ASN A 13 10.30 10.11 -8.81
C ASN A 13 8.88 10.39 -9.32
N ASN A 14 8.53 10.06 -10.58
CA ASN A 14 7.14 10.19 -11.08
C ASN A 14 6.90 9.54 -12.46
N PRO A 15 5.96 8.58 -12.60
CA PRO A 15 5.32 7.83 -11.52
C PRO A 15 6.26 6.76 -10.95
N MET A 16 6.09 6.37 -9.69
CA MET A 16 6.60 5.09 -9.20
C MET A 16 5.56 4.01 -9.48
N LEU A 17 5.90 3.05 -10.34
CA LEU A 17 5.08 1.88 -10.67
C LEU A 17 5.89 0.64 -10.31
N MET A 18 5.62 0.10 -9.12
CA MET A 18 6.40 -0.95 -8.51
C MET A 18 5.68 -2.30 -8.60
N CYS A 19 6.43 -3.35 -8.93
CA CYS A 19 5.98 -4.73 -8.80
C CYS A 19 6.84 -5.45 -7.75
N ILE A 20 6.18 -6.15 -6.81
CA ILE A 20 6.84 -6.98 -5.80
C ILE A 20 6.37 -8.42 -6.03
N CYS A 21 7.32 -9.31 -6.31
CA CYS A 21 7.03 -10.69 -6.66
C CYS A 21 7.78 -11.65 -5.75
N GLY A 22 7.12 -12.71 -5.30
CA GLY A 22 7.72 -13.77 -4.51
C GLY A 22 6.70 -14.82 -4.10
N SER A 23 7.12 -16.05 -3.83
CA SER A 23 6.21 -17.16 -3.46
C SER A 23 5.37 -16.84 -2.21
N SER A 24 4.33 -17.62 -1.92
CA SER A 24 3.61 -17.47 -0.65
C SER A 24 4.59 -17.62 0.54
N GLY A 25 4.46 -16.75 1.54
CA GLY A 25 5.37 -16.73 2.71
C GLY A 25 6.73 -16.03 2.49
N SER A 26 7.06 -15.56 1.29
CA SER A 26 8.34 -14.84 0.99
C SER A 26 8.51 -13.48 1.67
N GLY A 27 7.49 -12.98 2.39
CA GLY A 27 7.58 -11.71 3.11
C GLY A 27 7.20 -10.46 2.31
N LYS A 28 6.51 -10.58 1.16
CA LYS A 28 6.08 -9.43 0.32
C LYS A 28 5.36 -8.33 1.10
N ILE A 29 4.35 -8.72 1.89
CA ILE A 29 3.59 -7.78 2.71
C ILE A 29 4.45 -7.19 3.83
N HIS A 30 5.37 -7.96 4.41
CA HIS A 30 6.30 -7.46 5.42
C HIS A 30 7.26 -6.41 4.84
N LEU A 31 7.84 -6.66 3.67
CA LEU A 31 8.65 -5.69 2.92
C LEU A 31 7.85 -4.42 2.62
N THR A 32 6.62 -4.57 2.13
CA THR A 32 5.75 -3.43 1.79
C THR A 32 5.35 -2.63 3.02
N PHE A 33 4.99 -3.29 4.12
CA PHE A 33 4.70 -2.65 5.39
C PHE A 33 5.87 -1.78 5.82
N ASN A 34 7.09 -2.34 5.87
CA ASN A 34 8.29 -1.59 6.21
C ASN A 34 8.56 -0.42 5.25
N MET A 35 8.33 -0.61 3.94
CA MET A 35 8.47 0.50 2.97
C MET A 35 7.49 1.65 3.23
N LEU A 36 6.25 1.32 3.61
CA LEU A 36 5.19 2.30 3.87
C LEU A 36 5.38 3.02 5.21
N THR A 37 5.94 2.36 6.22
CA THR A 37 6.08 2.85 7.60
C THR A 37 7.50 3.33 7.96
N THR A 38 8.51 3.11 7.11
CA THR A 38 9.82 3.74 7.30
C THR A 38 9.75 5.23 6.91
N PRO A 39 10.10 6.17 7.81
CA PRO A 39 10.11 7.59 7.50
C PRO A 39 10.99 7.93 6.28
N ASN A 40 10.56 8.88 5.45
CA ASN A 40 11.27 9.37 4.27
C ASN A 40 11.56 8.33 3.18
N LEU A 41 11.01 7.11 3.28
CA LEU A 41 11.23 6.07 2.28
C LEU A 41 10.23 6.18 1.12
N LEU A 42 8.94 6.03 1.42
CA LEU A 42 7.85 6.33 0.49
C LEU A 42 7.06 7.55 0.95
N ASP A 43 6.84 8.51 0.06
CA ASP A 43 6.07 9.72 0.34
C ASP A 43 4.63 9.58 -0.21
N PHE A 44 3.62 9.86 0.61
CA PHE A 44 2.21 9.84 0.20
C PHE A 44 1.33 10.59 1.21
N ASP A 45 0.24 11.16 0.71
CA ASP A 45 -0.83 11.77 1.52
C ASP A 45 -2.05 10.83 1.60
N SER A 46 -2.29 10.01 0.56
CA SER A 46 -3.39 9.04 0.53
C SER A 46 -2.84 7.66 0.20
N LEU A 47 -3.18 6.66 1.00
CA LEU A 47 -2.86 5.26 0.78
C LEU A 47 -4.16 4.50 0.49
N TYR A 48 -4.25 3.91 -0.69
CA TYR A 48 -5.34 3.04 -1.09
C TYR A 48 -4.82 1.60 -1.10
N ILE A 49 -5.54 0.70 -0.44
CA ILE A 49 -5.15 -0.69 -0.28
C ILE A 49 -6.31 -1.55 -0.75
N TYR A 50 -6.04 -2.32 -1.80
CA TYR A 50 -6.89 -3.43 -2.20
C TYR A 50 -6.22 -4.75 -1.83
N THR A 51 -6.90 -5.54 -1.00
CA THR A 51 -6.46 -6.87 -0.58
C THR A 51 -7.67 -7.78 -0.40
N THR A 52 -7.52 -9.07 -0.62
CA THR A 52 -8.56 -10.07 -0.32
C THR A 52 -8.66 -10.38 1.17
N THR A 53 -7.70 -9.93 1.98
CA THR A 53 -7.58 -10.26 3.41
C THR A 53 -7.41 -9.01 4.28
N PRO A 54 -8.36 -8.06 4.27
CA PRO A 54 -8.24 -6.79 4.98
C PRO A 54 -8.00 -6.96 6.49
N GLU A 55 -8.40 -8.09 7.08
CA GLU A 55 -8.36 -8.29 8.52
C GLU A 55 -6.99 -8.74 9.04
N GLN A 56 -6.03 -8.99 8.13
CA GLN A 56 -4.65 -9.26 8.53
C GLN A 56 -4.06 -8.04 9.25
N SER A 57 -3.27 -8.32 10.31
CA SER A 57 -2.71 -7.28 11.17
C SER A 57 -1.96 -6.20 10.40
N TYR A 58 -1.14 -6.55 9.40
CA TYR A 58 -0.44 -5.57 8.56
C TYR A 58 -1.34 -4.43 8.04
N TYR A 59 -2.53 -4.75 7.53
CA TYR A 59 -3.45 -3.75 6.98
C TYR A 59 -4.15 -2.93 8.06
N GLN A 60 -4.46 -3.55 9.20
CA GLN A 60 -5.04 -2.86 10.36
C GLN A 60 -4.03 -1.87 10.96
N PHE A 61 -2.74 -2.23 11.01
CA PHE A 61 -1.68 -1.31 11.41
C PHE A 61 -1.43 -0.21 10.37
N LEU A 62 -1.53 -0.51 9.07
CA LEU A 62 -1.44 0.55 8.04
C LEU A 62 -2.59 1.57 8.19
N LYS A 63 -3.80 1.16 8.61
CA LYS A 63 -4.88 2.12 8.95
C LYS A 63 -4.52 3.04 10.10
N ALA A 64 -3.70 2.60 11.05
CA ALA A 64 -3.25 3.44 12.16
C ALA A 64 -2.43 4.66 11.70
N LEU A 65 -1.94 4.68 10.46
CA LEU A 65 -1.28 5.86 9.87
C LEU A 65 -2.20 7.10 9.83
N GLU A 66 -3.53 6.92 9.85
CA GLU A 66 -4.48 8.03 9.96
C GLU A 66 -4.37 8.77 11.30
N TYR A 67 -3.75 8.18 12.32
CA TYR A 67 -3.68 8.73 13.69
C TYR A 67 -2.26 8.76 14.27
N LEU A 68 -1.33 8.01 13.67
CA LEU A 68 0.03 7.84 14.15
C LEU A 68 1.05 8.14 13.04
N PRO A 69 2.20 8.76 13.38
CA PRO A 69 3.34 8.84 12.49
C PRO A 69 3.80 7.46 12.01
N LYS A 70 4.42 7.43 10.83
CA LYS A 70 4.96 6.21 10.21
C LYS A 70 5.82 5.36 11.16
N ARG A 71 6.74 6.02 11.88
CA ARG A 71 7.63 5.37 12.82
C ARG A 71 6.87 4.72 13.98
N ASP A 72 5.92 5.45 14.56
CA ASP A 72 5.11 4.97 15.68
C ASP A 72 4.27 3.75 15.28
N VAL A 73 3.72 3.72 14.05
CA VAL A 73 3.03 2.53 13.52
C VAL A 73 3.97 1.33 13.42
N GLN A 74 5.21 1.53 12.96
CA GLN A 74 6.20 0.47 12.87
C GLN A 74 6.59 -0.08 14.24
N ASP A 75 6.88 0.80 15.19
CA ASP A 75 7.25 0.42 16.57
C ASP A 75 6.06 -0.28 17.27
N LEU A 76 4.84 0.21 17.07
CA LEU A 76 3.63 -0.39 17.63
C LEU A 76 3.35 -1.79 17.06
N PHE A 77 3.53 -1.98 15.74
CA PHE A 77 3.39 -3.30 15.12
C PHE A 77 4.38 -4.30 15.69
N GLN A 78 5.64 -3.89 15.90
CA GLN A 78 6.66 -4.73 16.50
C GLN A 78 6.28 -5.15 17.93
N TYR A 79 5.82 -4.19 18.74
CA TYR A 79 5.35 -4.49 20.10
C TYR A 79 4.17 -5.46 20.10
N TYR A 80 3.20 -5.28 19.19
CA TYR A 80 2.09 -6.23 19.02
C TYR A 80 2.59 -7.62 18.66
N LYS A 81 3.54 -7.75 17.72
CA LYS A 81 4.08 -9.05 17.31
C LYS A 81 4.77 -9.81 18.44
N GLU A 82 5.38 -9.11 19.38
CA GLU A 82 5.97 -9.71 20.58
C GLU A 82 4.93 -10.15 21.62
N ASN A 83 3.68 -9.69 21.49
CA ASN A 83 2.60 -9.92 22.46
C ASN A 83 1.30 -10.47 21.83
N GLU A 84 1.34 -10.92 20.58
CA GLU A 84 0.16 -11.28 19.76
C GLU A 84 -0.71 -12.37 20.41
N GLU A 85 -0.14 -13.23 21.23
CA GLU A 85 -0.89 -14.29 21.96
C GLU A 85 -1.67 -13.78 23.18
N LYS A 86 -1.43 -12.54 23.61
CA LYS A 86 -1.97 -11.99 24.88
C LYS A 86 -3.05 -10.95 24.68
N VAL A 87 -3.19 -10.39 23.48
CA VAL A 87 -4.06 -9.25 23.20
C VAL A 87 -4.81 -9.45 21.90
N GLU A 88 -6.09 -9.10 21.91
CA GLU A 88 -6.89 -9.04 20.69
C GLU A 88 -6.46 -7.83 19.85
N LEU A 89 -6.23 -8.04 18.55
CA LEU A 89 -5.71 -7.02 17.63
C LEU A 89 -6.53 -5.72 17.66
N LYS A 90 -7.86 -5.85 17.65
CA LYS A 90 -8.76 -4.71 17.61
C LYS A 90 -8.66 -3.87 18.88
N ASP A 91 -8.81 -4.52 20.03
CA ASP A 91 -8.72 -3.85 21.34
C ASP A 91 -7.33 -3.22 21.53
N PHE A 92 -6.28 -3.90 21.08
CA PHE A 92 -4.94 -3.37 21.10
C PHE A 92 -4.81 -2.07 20.32
N ILE A 93 -5.25 -2.02 19.06
CA ILE A 93 -5.18 -0.80 18.24
C ILE A 93 -6.07 0.30 18.83
N ASP A 94 -7.32 -0.01 19.17
CA ASP A 94 -8.28 0.98 19.67
C ASP A 94 -7.78 1.69 20.94
N ASN A 95 -7.19 0.93 21.87
CA ASN A 95 -6.60 1.48 23.10
C ASN A 95 -5.42 2.43 22.81
N TYR A 96 -4.58 2.12 21.82
CA TYR A 96 -3.43 2.98 21.46
C TYR A 96 -3.84 4.23 20.69
N LEU A 97 -4.93 4.17 19.94
CA LEU A 97 -5.47 5.28 19.17
C LEU A 97 -6.38 6.20 19.99
N GLU A 98 -6.81 5.78 21.18
CA GLU A 98 -7.66 6.58 22.06
C GLU A 98 -7.04 7.96 22.34
N GLY A 99 -7.81 9.02 22.06
CA GLY A 99 -7.39 10.41 22.26
C GLY A 99 -6.34 10.94 21.28
N LYS A 100 -5.87 10.14 20.31
CA LYS A 100 -4.97 10.61 19.25
C LYS A 100 -5.71 11.49 18.25
N LYS A 101 -5.04 12.53 17.75
CA LYS A 101 -5.57 13.37 16.69
C LYS A 101 -5.21 12.78 15.32
N PRO A 102 -6.08 12.94 14.31
CA PRO A 102 -5.76 12.50 12.96
C PRO A 102 -4.49 13.16 12.41
N THR A 103 -3.75 12.42 11.61
CA THR A 103 -2.63 12.92 10.79
C THR A 103 -3.16 13.43 9.44
N ASP A 104 -2.26 13.94 8.60
CA ASP A 104 -2.60 14.33 7.23
C ASP A 104 -2.77 13.13 6.28
N ILE A 105 -2.34 11.92 6.68
CA ILE A 105 -2.43 10.70 5.88
C ILE A 105 -3.85 10.14 5.94
N LYS A 106 -4.41 9.78 4.79
CA LYS A 106 -5.69 9.06 4.68
C LYS A 106 -5.45 7.64 4.19
N VAL A 107 -6.15 6.67 4.76
CA VAL A 107 -5.99 5.25 4.42
C VAL A 107 -7.33 4.62 4.04
N PHE A 108 -7.44 4.22 2.77
CA PHE A 108 -8.61 3.53 2.24
C PHE A 108 -8.29 2.05 2.09
N LEU A 109 -8.99 1.18 2.82
CA LEU A 109 -8.82 -0.27 2.76
C LEU A 109 -10.10 -0.91 2.24
N THR A 110 -10.00 -1.67 1.16
CA THR A 110 -11.14 -2.40 0.60
C THR A 110 -10.78 -3.82 0.16
N LYS A 111 -11.77 -4.71 0.24
CA LYS A 111 -11.75 -6.05 -0.36
C LYS A 111 -12.48 -6.13 -1.70
N ASN A 112 -13.13 -5.05 -2.11
CA ASN A 112 -13.89 -4.96 -3.35
C ASN A 112 -13.15 -4.03 -4.33
N VAL A 113 -12.68 -4.60 -5.42
CA VAL A 113 -11.94 -3.86 -6.44
C VAL A 113 -12.78 -2.75 -7.09
N ASN A 114 -14.11 -2.90 -7.11
CA ASN A 114 -15.02 -1.91 -7.68
C ASN A 114 -15.16 -0.64 -6.83
N ASP A 115 -14.68 -0.66 -5.57
CA ASP A 115 -14.61 0.55 -4.75
C ASP A 115 -13.43 1.45 -5.19
N LEU A 116 -12.55 0.95 -6.06
CA LEU A 116 -11.43 1.68 -6.62
C LEU A 116 -11.79 2.25 -7.99
N ASP A 117 -12.01 3.56 -8.03
CA ASP A 117 -12.26 4.31 -9.25
C ASP A 117 -11.21 5.41 -9.41
N LEU A 118 -10.40 5.33 -10.46
CA LEU A 118 -9.35 6.30 -10.75
C LEU A 118 -9.90 7.72 -10.94
N SER A 119 -11.14 7.85 -11.47
CA SER A 119 -11.78 9.15 -11.69
C SER A 119 -12.16 9.87 -10.39
N GLN A 120 -12.27 9.14 -9.29
CA GLN A 120 -12.61 9.67 -7.96
C GLN A 120 -11.36 9.99 -7.12
N ILE A 121 -10.16 9.75 -7.65
CA ILE A 121 -8.92 10.05 -6.94
C ILE A 121 -8.64 11.55 -6.98
N ASP A 122 -8.41 12.13 -5.80
CA ASP A 122 -8.02 13.52 -5.63
C ASP A 122 -6.60 13.74 -6.17
N SER A 123 -6.51 14.26 -7.39
CA SER A 123 -5.23 14.51 -8.08
C SER A 123 -4.35 15.59 -7.44
N GLU A 124 -4.86 16.36 -6.47
CA GLU A 124 -4.09 17.34 -5.72
C GLU A 124 -3.33 16.71 -4.53
N ARG A 125 -3.65 15.46 -4.18
CA ARG A 125 -2.93 14.68 -3.16
C ARG A 125 -1.86 13.78 -3.78
N LYS A 126 -0.88 13.38 -2.99
CA LYS A 126 0.07 12.32 -3.34
C LYS A 126 -0.59 10.97 -3.07
N ASN A 127 -1.09 10.30 -4.10
CA ASN A 127 -1.84 9.06 -3.96
C ASN A 127 -0.94 7.84 -4.19
N LEU A 128 -0.99 6.86 -3.30
CA LEU A 128 -0.31 5.59 -3.44
C LEU A 128 -1.32 4.45 -3.41
N MET A 129 -1.36 3.63 -4.47
CA MET A 129 -2.22 2.47 -4.58
C MET A 129 -1.42 1.19 -4.33
N LEU A 130 -1.89 0.34 -3.42
CA LEU A 130 -1.37 -0.99 -3.15
C LEU A 130 -2.39 -2.04 -3.60
N PHE A 131 -2.00 -2.82 -4.60
CA PHE A 131 -2.71 -4.00 -5.07
C PHE A 131 -2.05 -5.25 -4.50
N ASP A 132 -2.61 -5.80 -3.43
CA ASP A 132 -2.12 -7.03 -2.81
C ASP A 132 -2.75 -8.27 -3.45
N ASP A 133 -1.89 -9.20 -3.85
CA ASP A 133 -2.19 -10.52 -4.43
C ASP A 133 -3.43 -10.59 -5.36
N CYS A 134 -3.47 -9.69 -6.34
CA CYS A 134 -4.60 -9.56 -7.26
C CYS A 134 -4.60 -10.58 -8.40
N VAL A 135 -3.57 -11.42 -8.52
CA VAL A 135 -3.37 -12.28 -9.70
C VAL A 135 -4.49 -13.28 -9.88
N ALA A 136 -5.08 -13.76 -8.78
CA ALA A 136 -6.21 -14.69 -8.82
C ALA A 136 -7.50 -14.04 -9.35
N GLN A 137 -7.56 -12.71 -9.47
CA GLN A 137 -8.71 -12.05 -10.08
C GLN A 137 -8.73 -12.27 -11.59
N ARG A 138 -9.86 -12.78 -12.09
CA ARG A 138 -10.08 -12.98 -13.51
C ARG A 138 -10.05 -11.68 -14.31
N ASN A 139 -10.50 -10.57 -13.71
CA ASN A 139 -10.50 -9.25 -14.34
C ASN A 139 -9.56 -8.33 -13.57
N GLN A 140 -8.51 -7.84 -14.25
CA GLN A 140 -7.54 -6.90 -13.70
C GLN A 140 -7.66 -5.50 -14.32
N ALA A 141 -8.80 -5.16 -14.95
CA ALA A 141 -8.98 -3.91 -15.68
C ALA A 141 -8.71 -2.67 -14.81
N VAL A 142 -9.12 -2.70 -13.53
CA VAL A 142 -8.84 -1.61 -12.59
C VAL A 142 -7.34 -1.46 -12.38
N GLN A 143 -6.63 -2.54 -12.06
CA GLN A 143 -5.17 -2.51 -11.87
C GLN A 143 -4.44 -2.02 -13.12
N GLN A 144 -4.85 -2.51 -14.30
CA GLN A 144 -4.31 -2.08 -15.59
C GLN A 144 -4.55 -0.57 -15.81
N GLU A 145 -5.75 -0.06 -15.54
CA GLU A 145 -6.06 1.37 -15.67
C GLU A 145 -5.19 2.23 -14.75
N PHE A 146 -4.99 1.81 -13.50
CA PHE A 146 -4.09 2.50 -12.57
C PHE A 146 -2.64 2.53 -13.07
N PHE A 147 -2.11 1.43 -13.60
CA PHE A 147 -0.75 1.38 -14.14
C PHE A 147 -0.56 2.20 -15.44
N ILE A 148 -1.61 2.34 -16.25
CA ILE A 148 -1.53 3.09 -17.52
C ILE A 148 -1.81 4.58 -17.30
N LYS A 149 -2.83 4.91 -16.50
CA LYS A 149 -3.40 6.26 -16.39
C LYS A 149 -3.21 6.91 -15.02
N GLY A 150 -2.76 6.17 -14.00
CA GLY A 150 -2.63 6.64 -12.62
C GLY A 150 -1.80 7.92 -12.47
N ARG A 151 -0.73 8.05 -13.26
CA ARG A 151 0.13 9.24 -13.26
C ARG A 151 -0.60 10.55 -13.56
N HIS A 152 -1.70 10.48 -14.34
CA HIS A 152 -2.51 11.67 -14.66
C HIS A 152 -3.36 12.14 -13.46
N HIS A 153 -3.49 11.30 -12.43
CA HIS A 153 -4.20 11.57 -11.17
C HIS A 153 -3.24 11.63 -9.98
N ASN A 154 -1.96 11.94 -10.23
CA ASN A 154 -0.89 11.98 -9.23
C ASN A 154 -0.84 10.71 -8.35
N CYS A 155 -1.05 9.56 -8.98
CA CYS A 155 -1.14 8.27 -8.31
C CYS A 155 0.02 7.35 -8.72
N HIS A 156 0.76 6.88 -7.71
CA HIS A 156 1.80 5.87 -7.80
C HIS A 156 1.23 4.52 -7.39
N CYS A 157 1.83 3.42 -7.85
CA CYS A 157 1.27 2.08 -7.64
C CYS A 157 2.33 1.08 -7.16
N ILE A 158 1.90 0.17 -6.29
CA ILE A 158 2.60 -1.04 -5.88
C ILE A 158 1.68 -2.22 -6.21
N TYR A 159 2.17 -3.20 -6.96
CA TYR A 159 1.46 -4.43 -7.26
C TYR A 159 2.23 -5.62 -6.69
N GLN A 160 1.59 -6.39 -5.80
CA GLN A 160 2.15 -7.61 -5.27
C GLN A 160 1.64 -8.84 -6.02
N SER A 161 2.52 -9.80 -6.25
CA SER A 161 2.22 -11.02 -6.98
C SER A 161 2.98 -12.22 -6.41
N GLN A 162 2.37 -13.41 -6.49
CA GLN A 162 3.09 -14.65 -6.19
C GLN A 162 4.02 -15.11 -7.31
N SER A 163 3.80 -14.64 -8.55
CA SER A 163 4.53 -15.12 -9.73
C SER A 163 4.73 -14.00 -10.73
N PHE A 164 5.99 -13.78 -11.12
CA PHE A 164 6.36 -12.74 -12.06
C PHE A 164 5.64 -12.94 -13.39
N TYR A 165 5.58 -14.20 -13.84
CA TYR A 165 4.90 -14.58 -15.08
C TYR A 165 3.38 -14.47 -15.00
N GLY A 166 2.80 -14.59 -13.81
CA GLY A 166 1.36 -14.46 -13.57
C GLY A 166 0.83 -13.03 -13.70
N MET A 167 1.69 -12.02 -13.60
CA MET A 167 1.29 -10.62 -13.80
C MET A 167 0.91 -10.32 -15.25
N ASP A 168 0.05 -9.32 -15.46
CA ASP A 168 -0.24 -8.84 -16.81
C ASP A 168 1.03 -8.31 -17.49
N SER A 169 1.38 -8.92 -18.63
CA SER A 169 2.61 -8.62 -19.34
C SER A 169 2.62 -7.23 -20.00
N MET A 170 1.46 -6.74 -20.43
CA MET A 170 1.34 -5.61 -21.34
C MET A 170 1.09 -4.30 -20.60
N PHE A 171 0.27 -4.35 -19.56
CA PHE A 171 -0.24 -3.18 -18.87
C PHE A 171 0.35 -3.01 -17.48
N ILE A 172 0.75 -4.10 -16.82
CA ILE A 172 1.40 -4.03 -15.51
C ILE A 172 2.93 -4.08 -15.68
N ARG A 173 3.48 -5.21 -16.15
CA ARG A 173 4.94 -5.40 -16.21
C ARG A 173 5.65 -4.40 -17.12
N LYS A 174 5.11 -4.11 -18.31
CA LYS A 174 5.75 -3.15 -19.24
C LYS A 174 5.71 -1.70 -18.75
N ASN A 175 4.75 -1.34 -17.88
CA ASN A 175 4.65 0.01 -17.32
C ASN A 175 5.39 0.14 -15.98
N ALA A 176 5.62 -0.96 -15.28
CA ALA A 176 6.41 -0.97 -14.05
C ALA A 176 7.86 -0.51 -14.31
N ASN A 177 8.37 0.31 -13.39
CA ASN A 177 9.73 0.87 -13.44
C ASN A 177 10.54 0.55 -12.17
N CYS A 178 9.97 -0.24 -11.26
CA CYS A 178 10.64 -0.75 -10.09
C CYS A 178 10.20 -2.20 -9.84
N PHE A 179 11.14 -3.12 -9.65
CA PHE A 179 10.85 -4.52 -9.41
C PHE A 179 11.62 -5.02 -8.19
N PHE A 180 10.88 -5.63 -7.25
CA PHE A 180 11.45 -6.44 -6.18
C PHE A 180 11.07 -7.90 -6.41
N ILE A 181 12.06 -8.78 -6.44
CA ILE A 181 11.86 -10.23 -6.55
C ILE A 181 12.49 -10.85 -5.31
N ILE A 182 11.66 -11.51 -4.50
CA ILE A 182 12.02 -12.07 -3.18
C ILE A 182 11.54 -13.51 -3.02
#